data_AF-A0AAW6R3M7-F1
#
_entry.id   AF-A0AAW6R3M7-F1
#
_cell.length_a   1.000
_cell.length_b   1.000
_cell.length_c   1.000
_cell.angle_alpha   90.00
_cell.angle_beta   90.00
_cell.angle_gamma   90.00
#
_symmetry.space_group_name_H-M   'P 1'
#
loop_
_entity.id
_entity.type
_entity.pdbx_description
1 polymer ?
#
loop_
_entity_poly.entity_id
_entity_poly.type
_entity_poly.pdbx_seq_one_letter_code
_entity_poly.pdbx_strand_id
1 'polypeptide(L)'
;TFVLRLQAFNTSHYAAFHLENILRSRLARKALQLPPGVLQQMGSGSVAKVMLDDVKSLHIFVADSTPLYARAIIMPLATIVILFWLDWRLAIATLGVLAFGSVVLVLARQRSENMAQRYHKAREQVSAAVIEFVQAMPVVRTFDSGSTSFLRYQRALEEWVDVLKTWYRKAGFSARFSFSILNPLPTL
;
A
#
# COMPACT_ATOMS: atom_id res chain seq x y z
N THR A 1 -30.29 8.45 -2.41
CA THR A 1 -28.88 8.02 -2.28
C THR A 1 -28.19 7.68 -3.60
N PHE A 2 -28.87 7.06 -4.58
CA PHE A 2 -28.26 6.69 -5.88
C PHE A 2 -27.85 7.91 -6.74
N VAL A 3 -28.70 8.92 -6.86
CA VAL A 3 -28.45 10.14 -7.66
C VAL A 3 -27.23 10.93 -7.16
N LEU A 4 -27.12 11.12 -5.84
CA LEU A 4 -25.98 11.82 -5.22
C LEU A 4 -24.65 11.10 -5.45
N ARG A 5 -24.65 9.76 -5.47
CA ARG A 5 -23.44 8.98 -5.80
C ARG A 5 -23.03 9.19 -7.25
N LEU A 6 -23.99 9.20 -8.17
CA LEU A 6 -23.74 9.42 -9.59
C LEU A 6 -23.15 10.82 -9.83
N GLN A 7 -23.69 11.84 -9.17
CA GLN A 7 -23.18 13.22 -9.26
C GLN A 7 -21.77 13.37 -8.64
N ALA A 8 -21.53 12.76 -7.48
CA ALA A 8 -20.20 12.77 -6.86
C ALA A 8 -19.15 12.06 -7.72
N PHE A 9 -19.52 10.95 -8.35
CA PHE A 9 -18.65 10.24 -9.30
C PHE A 9 -18.35 11.13 -10.51
N ASN A 10 -19.38 11.71 -11.14
CA ASN A 10 -19.21 12.51 -12.35
C ASN A 10 -18.38 13.79 -12.10
N THR A 11 -18.60 14.47 -10.98
CA THR A 11 -17.84 15.67 -10.59
C THR A 11 -16.38 15.36 -10.28
N SER A 12 -16.10 14.26 -9.58
CA SER A 12 -14.72 13.81 -9.33
C SER A 12 -14.02 13.42 -10.63
N HIS A 13 -14.72 12.74 -11.54
CA HIS A 13 -14.17 12.34 -12.83
C HIS A 13 -13.84 13.57 -13.69
N TYR A 14 -14.73 14.57 -13.70
CA TYR A 14 -14.50 15.83 -14.41
C TYR A 14 -13.31 16.61 -13.83
N ALA A 15 -13.19 16.67 -12.50
CA ALA A 15 -12.05 17.27 -11.84
C ALA A 15 -10.73 16.53 -12.14
N ALA A 16 -10.76 15.20 -12.18
CA ALA A 16 -9.62 14.37 -12.52
C ALA A 16 -9.17 14.56 -13.99
N PHE A 17 -10.11 14.67 -14.93
CA PHE A 17 -9.79 14.99 -16.33
C PHE A 17 -9.20 16.39 -16.49
N HIS A 18 -9.73 17.37 -15.77
CA HIS A 18 -9.19 18.73 -15.79
C HIS A 18 -7.74 18.76 -15.26
N LEU A 19 -7.49 18.05 -14.16
CA LEU A 19 -6.16 17.93 -13.57
C LEU A 19 -5.17 17.23 -14.52
N GLU A 20 -5.58 16.14 -15.17
CA GLU A 20 -4.77 15.43 -16.18
C GLU A 20 -4.35 16.37 -17.32
N ASN A 21 -5.28 17.16 -17.86
CA ASN A 21 -4.96 18.10 -18.92
C ASN A 21 -3.96 19.18 -18.48
N ILE A 22 -4.09 19.69 -17.24
CA ILE A 22 -3.13 20.64 -16.68
C ILE A 22 -1.74 19.99 -16.55
N LEU A 23 -1.66 18.77 -16.02
CA LEU A 23 -0.40 18.06 -15.84
C LEU A 23 0.30 17.80 -17.18
N ARG A 24 -0.41 17.21 -18.17
CA ARG A 24 0.15 16.98 -19.52
C ARG A 24 0.65 18.28 -20.15
N SER A 25 -0.12 19.36 -20.04
CA SER A 25 0.25 20.67 -20.62
C SER A 25 1.45 21.32 -19.92
N ARG A 26 1.58 21.15 -18.60
CA ARG A 26 2.74 21.66 -17.85
C ARG A 26 3.99 20.83 -18.12
N LEU A 27 3.86 19.50 -18.15
CA LEU A 27 4.96 18.59 -18.48
C LEU A 27 5.48 18.83 -19.90
N ALA A 28 4.57 18.98 -20.88
CA ALA A 28 4.95 19.29 -22.27
C ALA A 28 5.71 20.61 -22.38
N ARG A 29 5.22 21.68 -21.73
CA ARG A 29 5.92 22.98 -21.69
C ARG A 29 7.27 22.89 -21.00
N LYS A 30 7.38 22.13 -19.92
CA LYS A 30 8.65 21.95 -19.21
C LYS A 30 9.64 21.15 -20.04
N ALA A 31 9.20 20.13 -20.76
CA ALA A 31 10.02 19.35 -21.69
C ALA A 31 10.59 20.23 -22.82
N LEU A 32 9.80 21.16 -23.36
CA LEU A 32 10.25 22.13 -24.38
C LEU A 32 11.27 23.15 -23.86
N GLN A 33 11.33 23.40 -22.56
CA GLN A 33 12.26 24.35 -21.92
C GLN A 33 13.56 23.68 -21.45
N LEU A 34 13.68 22.36 -21.54
CA LEU A 34 14.86 21.64 -21.08
C LEU A 34 15.93 21.56 -22.19
N PRO A 35 17.23 21.67 -21.85
CA PRO A 35 18.30 21.48 -22.81
C PRO A 35 18.22 20.07 -23.43
N PRO A 36 18.41 19.92 -24.76
CA PRO A 36 18.29 18.62 -25.44
C PRO A 36 19.25 17.55 -24.89
N GLY A 37 20.40 17.95 -24.34
CA GLY A 37 21.33 17.02 -23.67
C GLY A 37 20.77 16.37 -22.40
N VAL A 38 19.93 17.07 -21.64
CA VAL A 38 19.24 16.52 -20.46
C VAL A 38 18.13 15.56 -20.90
N LEU A 39 17.41 15.93 -21.96
CA LEU A 39 16.32 15.11 -22.53
C LEU A 39 16.86 13.79 -23.12
N GLN A 40 18.04 13.82 -23.75
CA GLN A 40 18.73 12.64 -24.23
C GLN A 40 19.26 11.75 -23.10
N GLN A 41 19.80 12.32 -22.02
CA GLN A 41 20.23 11.55 -20.84
C GLN A 41 19.07 10.86 -20.12
N MET A 42 17.90 11.50 -20.04
CA MET A 42 16.70 10.90 -19.46
C MET A 42 16.06 9.82 -20.34
N GLY A 43 16.32 9.85 -21.65
CA GLY A 43 15.72 8.96 -22.64
C GLY A 43 14.29 9.36 -23.01
N SER A 44 14.02 9.52 -24.30
CA SER A 44 12.70 9.94 -24.83
C SER A 44 11.55 9.02 -24.39
N GLY A 45 11.81 7.71 -24.25
CA GLY A 45 10.84 6.74 -23.75
C GLY A 45 10.47 6.93 -22.28
N SER A 46 11.41 7.36 -21.44
CA SER A 46 11.14 7.65 -20.02
C SER A 46 10.27 8.89 -19.86
N VAL A 47 10.55 9.93 -20.64
CA VAL A 47 9.73 11.16 -20.66
C VAL A 47 8.31 10.88 -21.17
N ALA A 48 8.17 10.09 -22.24
CA ALA A 48 6.87 9.67 -22.74
C ALA A 48 6.10 8.84 -21.70
N LYS A 49 6.78 7.93 -20.99
CA LYS A 49 6.19 7.13 -19.92
C LYS A 49 5.65 8.01 -18.79
N VAL A 50 6.42 8.99 -18.31
CA VAL A 50 5.95 9.92 -17.26
C VAL A 50 4.75 10.73 -17.74
N MET A 51 4.74 11.19 -18.99
CA MET A 51 3.63 12.00 -19.51
C MET A 51 2.33 11.22 -19.73
N LEU A 52 2.43 9.91 -20.03
CA LEU A 52 1.28 9.07 -20.36
C LEU A 52 0.85 8.20 -19.18
N ASP A 53 1.76 7.39 -18.64
CA ASP A 53 1.44 6.39 -17.63
C ASP A 53 1.30 7.01 -16.24
N ASP A 54 2.21 7.90 -15.85
CA ASP A 54 2.17 8.49 -14.50
C ASP A 54 1.01 9.49 -14.38
N VAL A 55 0.72 10.27 -15.42
CA VAL A 55 -0.43 11.19 -15.41
C VAL A 55 -1.76 10.41 -15.40
N LYS A 56 -1.86 9.32 -16.17
CA LYS A 56 -3.04 8.45 -16.15
C LYS A 56 -3.22 7.76 -14.80
N SER A 57 -2.13 7.31 -14.18
CA SER A 57 -2.13 6.75 -12.82
C SER A 57 -2.65 7.78 -11.81
N LEU A 58 -2.20 9.04 -11.93
CA LEU A 58 -2.67 10.15 -11.11
C LEU A 58 -4.16 10.47 -11.34
N HIS A 59 -4.63 10.38 -12.59
CA HIS A 59 -6.05 10.55 -12.94
C HIS A 59 -6.91 9.49 -12.25
N ILE A 60 -6.55 8.21 -12.37
CA ILE A 60 -7.29 7.10 -11.73
C ILE A 60 -7.29 7.29 -10.22
N PHE A 61 -6.13 7.63 -9.64
CA PHE A 61 -6.03 7.90 -8.21
C PHE A 61 -6.96 9.01 -7.76
N VAL A 62 -6.98 10.16 -8.45
CA VAL A 62 -7.84 11.30 -8.08
C VAL A 62 -9.32 11.00 -8.33
N ALA A 63 -9.65 10.36 -9.45
CA ALA A 63 -11.02 10.02 -9.81
C ALA A 63 -11.67 9.09 -8.78
N ASP A 64 -10.97 8.04 -8.36
CA ASP A 64 -11.52 7.02 -7.47
C ASP A 64 -11.32 7.34 -5.98
N SER A 65 -10.20 7.98 -5.62
CA SER A 65 -9.90 8.22 -4.20
C SER A 65 -10.66 9.41 -3.64
N THR A 66 -10.84 10.49 -4.41
CA THR A 66 -11.51 11.72 -3.91
C THR A 66 -12.94 11.46 -3.42
N PRO A 67 -13.81 10.75 -4.17
CA PRO A 67 -15.16 10.41 -3.71
C PRO A 67 -15.14 9.44 -2.53
N LEU A 68 -14.18 8.50 -2.53
CA LEU A 68 -14.06 7.51 -1.49
C LEU A 68 -13.68 8.15 -0.15
N TYR A 69 -12.70 9.06 -0.14
CA TYR A 69 -12.30 9.80 1.06
C TYR A 69 -13.43 10.67 1.61
N ALA A 70 -14.09 11.44 0.74
CA ALA A 70 -15.24 12.25 1.15
C ALA A 70 -16.32 11.38 1.79
N ARG A 71 -16.66 10.24 1.17
CA ARG A 71 -17.64 9.30 1.71
C ARG A 71 -17.18 8.66 3.03
N ALA A 72 -15.91 8.27 3.12
CA ALA A 72 -15.34 7.65 4.32
C ALA A 72 -15.37 8.58 5.54
N ILE A 73 -15.38 9.89 5.34
CA ILE A 73 -15.47 10.89 6.42
C ILE A 73 -16.93 11.30 6.68
N ILE A 74 -17.68 11.62 5.62
CA ILE A 74 -19.04 12.16 5.74
C ILE A 74 -20.01 11.13 6.31
N MET A 75 -19.90 9.85 5.90
CA MET A 75 -20.81 8.80 6.38
C MET A 75 -20.74 8.61 7.92
N PRO A 76 -19.58 8.34 8.53
CA PRO A 76 -19.52 8.19 9.99
C PRO A 76 -19.88 9.48 10.72
N LEU A 77 -19.50 10.65 10.20
CA LEU A 77 -19.86 11.93 10.81
C LEU A 77 -21.37 12.15 10.82
N ALA A 78 -22.04 11.93 9.69
CA ALA A 78 -23.49 12.03 9.58
C ALA A 78 -24.19 11.02 10.51
N THR A 79 -23.68 9.78 10.58
CA THR A 79 -24.18 8.76 11.51
C THR A 79 -24.07 9.21 12.96
N ILE A 80 -22.94 9.79 13.38
CA ILE A 80 -22.75 10.31 14.74
C ILE A 80 -23.73 11.45 15.03
N VAL A 81 -23.89 12.41 14.11
CA VAL A 81 -24.81 13.55 14.28
C VAL A 81 -26.25 13.07 14.43
N ILE A 82 -26.69 12.12 13.59
CA ILE A 82 -28.04 11.54 13.67
C ILE A 82 -28.22 10.77 14.98
N LEU A 83 -27.23 9.99 15.41
CA LEU A 83 -27.25 9.27 16.69
C LEU A 83 -27.36 10.23 17.88
N PHE A 84 -26.61 11.33 17.87
CA PHE A 84 -26.71 12.35 18.92
C PHE A 84 -28.08 13.02 18.98
N TRP A 85 -28.70 13.24 17.81
CA TRP A 85 -30.03 13.84 17.73
C TRP A 85 -31.14 12.89 18.19
N LEU A 86 -30.98 11.59 17.91
CA LEU A 86 -31.95 10.56 18.30
C LEU A 86 -31.81 10.19 19.78
N ASP A 87 -30.59 9.89 20.23
CA ASP A 87 -30.34 9.41 21.58
C ASP A 87 -28.87 9.60 22.00
N TRP A 88 -28.60 10.67 22.75
CA TRP A 88 -27.24 11.05 23.15
C TRP A 88 -26.52 9.98 23.98
N ARG A 89 -27.27 9.14 24.71
CA ARG A 89 -26.71 8.02 25.50
C ARG A 89 -26.13 6.93 24.60
N LEU A 90 -26.84 6.56 23.54
CA LEU A 90 -26.38 5.59 22.55
C LEU A 90 -25.20 6.15 21.74
N ALA A 91 -25.23 7.44 21.43
CA ALA A 91 -24.13 8.12 20.75
C ALA A 91 -22.81 8.01 21.54
N ILE A 92 -22.83 8.32 22.85
CA ILE A 92 -21.65 8.21 23.73
C ILE A 92 -21.18 6.76 23.85
N ALA A 93 -22.10 5.80 24.02
CA ALA A 93 -21.73 4.39 24.10
C ALA A 93 -21.02 3.91 22.82
N THR A 94 -21.54 4.29 21.66
CA THR A 94 -20.96 3.94 20.36
C THR A 94 -19.59 4.58 20.15
N LEU A 95 -19.44 5.86 20.54
CA LEU A 95 -18.16 6.58 20.48
C LEU A 95 -17.12 5.94 21.41
N GLY A 96 -17.53 5.47 22.59
CA GLY A 96 -16.68 4.74 23.51
C GLY A 96 -16.15 3.43 22.92
N VAL A 97 -17.00 2.64 22.27
CA VAL A 97 -16.59 1.40 21.59
C VAL A 97 -15.64 1.70 20.42
N LEU A 98 -15.92 2.73 19.62
CA LEU A 98 -15.05 3.14 18.51
C LEU A 98 -13.69 3.64 18.99
N ALA A 99 -13.66 4.44 20.06
CA ALA A 99 -12.43 4.93 20.68
C ALA A 99 -11.61 3.78 21.28
N PHE A 100 -12.27 2.83 21.96
CA PHE A 100 -11.60 1.65 22.47
C PHE A 100 -11.01 0.79 21.34
N GLY A 101 -11.79 0.53 20.30
CA GLY A 101 -11.34 -0.22 19.13
C GLY A 101 -10.17 0.45 18.39
N SER A 102 -10.19 1.78 18.28
CA SER A 102 -9.10 2.53 17.64
C SER A 102 -7.81 2.46 18.46
N VAL A 103 -7.88 2.58 19.78
CA VAL A 103 -6.72 2.40 20.67
C VAL A 103 -6.14 1.00 20.54
N VAL A 104 -6.98 -0.04 20.55
CA VAL A 104 -6.53 -1.43 20.35
C VAL A 104 -5.85 -1.60 18.99
N LEU A 105 -6.39 -1.02 17.93
CA LEU A 105 -5.82 -1.08 16.59
C LEU A 105 -4.46 -0.36 16.50
N VAL A 106 -4.32 0.82 17.11
CA VAL A 106 -3.05 1.57 17.15
C VAL A 106 -1.99 0.78 17.90
N LEU A 107 -2.34 0.21 19.06
CA LEU A 107 -1.42 -0.60 19.86
C LEU A 107 -1.01 -1.88 19.13
N ALA A 108 -1.94 -2.52 18.41
CA ALA A 108 -1.67 -3.67 17.57
C ALA A 108 -0.73 -3.32 16.41
N ARG A 109 -0.92 -2.16 15.76
CA ARG A 109 -0.05 -1.67 14.69
C ARG A 109 1.37 -1.41 15.19
N GLN A 110 1.54 -0.65 16.27
CA GLN A 110 2.87 -0.37 16.85
C GLN A 110 3.60 -1.67 17.24
N ARG A 111 2.89 -2.64 17.81
CA ARG A 111 3.47 -3.96 18.12
C ARG A 111 3.89 -4.74 16.88
N SER A 112 3.21 -4.53 15.76
CA SER A 112 3.46 -5.20 14.47
C SER A 112 4.53 -4.50 13.62
N GLU A 113 4.75 -3.19 13.77
CA GLU A 113 5.73 -2.43 12.99
C GLU A 113 7.14 -3.00 13.07
N ASN A 114 7.59 -3.38 14.27
CA ASN A 114 8.89 -4.03 14.46
C ASN A 114 9.02 -5.36 13.68
N MET A 115 7.93 -6.12 13.57
CA MET A 115 7.91 -7.37 12.80
C MET A 115 7.87 -7.10 11.29
N ALA A 116 7.08 -6.11 10.87
CA ALA A 116 7.02 -5.68 9.48
C ALA A 116 8.39 -5.21 8.98
N GLN A 117 9.08 -4.36 9.74
CA GLN A 117 10.44 -3.91 9.43
C GLN A 117 11.43 -5.09 9.31
N ARG A 118 11.39 -6.04 10.24
CA ARG A 118 12.22 -7.26 10.19
C ARG A 118 11.94 -8.09 8.94
N TYR A 119 10.67 -8.28 8.60
CA TYR A 119 10.27 -9.00 7.39
C TYR A 119 10.75 -8.29 6.12
N HIS A 120 10.57 -6.97 6.02
CA HIS A 120 11.04 -6.18 4.89
C HIS A 120 12.57 -6.25 4.74
N LYS A 121 13.31 -6.09 5.83
CA LYS A 121 14.78 -6.20 5.82
C LYS A 121 15.26 -7.58 5.38
N ALA A 122 14.71 -8.65 5.92
CA ALA A 122 15.09 -10.02 5.52
C ALA A 122 14.75 -10.29 4.04
N ARG A 123 13.62 -9.78 3.55
CA ARG A 123 13.23 -9.89 2.14
C ARG A 123 14.19 -9.13 1.21
N GLU A 124 14.64 -7.93 1.61
CA GLU A 124 15.65 -7.17 0.86
C GLU A 124 16.98 -7.91 0.78
N GLN A 125 17.43 -8.51 1.89
CA GLN A 125 18.66 -9.31 1.93
C GLN A 125 18.58 -10.52 1.00
N VAL A 126 17.46 -11.25 0.99
CA VAL A 126 17.23 -12.33 0.02
C VAL A 126 17.30 -11.81 -1.41
N SER A 127 16.61 -10.71 -1.71
CA SER A 127 16.62 -10.12 -3.05
C SER A 127 18.03 -9.74 -3.52
N ALA A 128 18.82 -9.13 -2.65
CA ALA A 128 20.21 -8.78 -2.94
C ALA A 128 21.07 -10.03 -3.17
N ALA A 129 20.93 -11.06 -2.31
CA ALA A 129 21.69 -12.29 -2.43
C ALA A 129 21.32 -13.11 -3.68
N VAL A 130 20.04 -13.08 -4.11
CA VAL A 130 19.61 -13.69 -5.39
C VAL A 130 20.29 -13.01 -6.57
N ILE A 131 20.30 -11.68 -6.60
CA ILE A 131 20.92 -10.91 -7.69
C ILE A 131 22.42 -11.24 -7.76
N GLU A 132 23.10 -11.23 -6.61
CA GLU A 132 24.53 -11.54 -6.53
C GLU A 132 24.84 -12.98 -6.92
N PHE A 133 23.98 -13.94 -6.55
CA PHE A 133 24.08 -15.32 -6.99
C PHE A 133 23.94 -15.45 -8.52
N VAL A 134 22.94 -14.79 -9.12
CA VAL A 134 22.74 -14.80 -10.58
C VAL A 134 23.92 -14.15 -11.31
N GLN A 135 24.45 -13.04 -10.78
CA GLN A 135 25.62 -12.35 -11.35
C GLN A 135 26.91 -13.16 -11.21
N ALA A 136 27.07 -13.92 -10.13
CA ALA A 136 28.24 -14.77 -9.89
C ALA A 136 28.17 -16.12 -10.65
N MET A 137 26.98 -16.57 -11.09
CA MET A 137 26.78 -17.86 -11.74
C MET A 137 27.68 -18.10 -12.97
N PRO A 138 27.95 -17.13 -13.87
CA PRO A 138 28.89 -17.30 -14.97
C PRO A 138 30.33 -17.55 -14.51
N VAL A 139 30.76 -16.91 -13.42
CA VAL A 139 32.12 -17.01 -12.85
C VAL A 139 32.30 -18.33 -12.07
N VAL A 140 31.25 -18.78 -11.39
CA VAL A 140 31.26 -20.07 -10.67
C VAL A 140 31.24 -21.26 -11.63
N ARG A 141 30.68 -21.11 -12.84
CA ARG A 141 30.73 -22.17 -13.87
C ARG A 141 32.12 -22.32 -14.51
N THR A 142 32.96 -21.29 -14.46
CA THR A 142 34.31 -21.31 -15.04
C THR A 142 35.40 -21.64 -14.02
N PHE A 143 35.16 -21.38 -12.73
CA PHE A 143 36.06 -21.75 -11.63
C PHE A 143 35.36 -22.75 -10.69
N ASP A 144 35.87 -23.98 -10.62
CA ASP A 144 35.37 -25.09 -9.79
C ASP A 144 35.55 -24.88 -8.26
N SER A 145 35.74 -23.64 -7.81
CA SER A 145 36.03 -23.30 -6.42
C SER A 145 34.77 -22.84 -5.67
N GLY A 146 34.19 -23.77 -4.89
CA GLY A 146 33.39 -23.55 -3.67
C GLY A 146 32.61 -22.23 -3.54
N SER A 147 31.33 -22.26 -3.91
CA SER A 147 30.42 -21.12 -4.08
C SER A 147 30.05 -20.37 -2.79
N THR A 148 30.92 -19.46 -2.34
CA THR A 148 30.63 -18.50 -1.25
C THR A 148 29.34 -17.71 -1.48
N SER A 149 29.04 -17.34 -2.73
CA SER A 149 27.78 -16.66 -3.12
C SER A 149 26.54 -17.52 -2.92
N PHE A 150 26.61 -18.84 -3.15
CA PHE A 150 25.49 -19.76 -2.91
C PHE A 150 25.23 -19.92 -1.41
N LEU A 151 26.29 -20.09 -0.62
CA LEU A 151 26.18 -20.18 0.85
C LEU A 151 25.59 -18.92 1.48
N ARG A 152 25.86 -17.74 0.91
CA ARG A 152 25.27 -16.47 1.35
C ARG A 152 23.80 -16.35 0.96
N TYR A 153 23.43 -16.79 -0.24
CA TYR A 153 22.02 -16.88 -0.64
C TYR A 153 21.23 -17.83 0.25
N GLN A 154 21.75 -19.04 0.49
CA GLN A 154 21.10 -20.02 1.36
C GLN A 154 20.88 -19.47 2.78
N ARG A 155 21.90 -18.83 3.38
CA ARG A 155 21.77 -18.20 4.71
C ARG A 155 20.73 -17.09 4.74
N ALA A 156 20.69 -16.22 3.72
CA ALA A 156 19.68 -15.17 3.64
C ALA A 156 18.26 -15.75 3.52
N LEU A 157 18.09 -16.83 2.77
CA LEU A 157 16.81 -17.52 2.61
C LEU A 157 16.35 -18.17 3.92
N GLU A 158 17.25 -18.84 4.64
CA GLU A 158 16.96 -19.43 5.96
C GLU A 158 16.53 -18.35 6.97
N GLU A 159 17.23 -17.22 7.03
CA GLU A 159 16.88 -16.08 7.90
C GLU A 159 15.49 -15.52 7.56
N TRP A 160 15.16 -15.37 6.27
CA TRP A 160 13.83 -14.92 5.85
C TRP A 160 12.71 -15.90 6.22
N VAL A 161 12.93 -17.21 6.03
CA VAL A 161 11.97 -18.25 6.41
C VAL A 161 11.72 -18.24 7.92
N ASP A 162 12.75 -18.02 8.73
CA ASP A 162 12.59 -17.95 10.19
C ASP A 162 11.85 -16.70 10.66
N VAL A 163 12.07 -15.55 10.01
CA VAL A 163 11.27 -14.34 10.24
C VAL A 163 9.81 -14.60 9.87
N LEU A 164 9.54 -15.27 8.74
CA LEU A 164 8.19 -15.61 8.30
C LEU A 164 7.49 -16.55 9.28
N LYS A 165 8.17 -17.62 9.73
CA LYS A 165 7.64 -18.55 10.75
C LYS A 165 7.32 -17.82 12.05
N THR A 166 8.20 -16.92 12.48
CA THR A 166 8.01 -16.12 13.70
C THR A 166 6.79 -15.20 13.57
N TRP A 167 6.62 -14.56 12.40
CA TRP A 167 5.46 -13.75 12.12
C TRP A 167 4.18 -14.58 12.12
N TYR A 168 4.16 -15.72 11.43
CA TYR A 168 2.99 -16.60 11.38
C TYR A 168 2.60 -17.13 12.77
N ARG A 169 3.58 -17.44 13.63
CA ARG A 169 3.33 -17.88 15.01
C ARG A 169 2.74 -16.76 15.88
N LYS A 170 3.19 -15.51 15.71
CA LYS A 170 2.64 -14.34 16.43
C LYS A 170 1.27 -13.92 15.90
N ALA A 171 1.09 -13.90 14.59
CA ALA A 171 -0.18 -13.53 13.95
C ALA A 171 -1.24 -14.63 14.13
N GLY A 172 -0.82 -15.90 14.10
CA GLY A 172 -1.70 -17.06 14.17
C GLY A 172 -2.50 -17.15 15.47
N PHE A 173 -1.94 -16.74 16.61
CA PHE A 173 -2.70 -16.72 17.87
C PHE A 173 -3.82 -15.68 17.83
N SER A 174 -3.52 -14.44 17.42
CA SER A 174 -4.53 -13.38 17.30
C SER A 174 -5.56 -13.67 16.23
N ALA A 175 -5.14 -14.26 15.09
CA ALA A 175 -6.03 -14.63 14.00
C ALA A 175 -6.97 -15.76 14.42
N ARG A 176 -6.47 -16.81 15.08
CA ARG A 176 -7.29 -17.92 15.59
C ARG A 176 -8.24 -17.45 16.68
N PHE A 177 -7.79 -16.59 17.59
CA PHE A 177 -8.65 -16.01 18.62
C PHE A 177 -9.77 -15.16 18.03
N SER A 178 -9.44 -14.29 17.06
CA SER A 178 -10.42 -13.49 16.33
C SER A 178 -11.42 -14.36 15.55
N PHE A 179 -10.93 -15.39 14.85
CA PHE A 179 -11.77 -16.36 14.14
C PHE A 179 -12.71 -17.11 15.08
N SER A 180 -12.25 -17.49 16.28
CA SER A 180 -13.10 -18.19 17.26
C SER A 180 -14.21 -17.32 17.84
N ILE A 181 -14.04 -16.00 17.87
CA ILE A 181 -15.04 -15.05 18.37
C ILE A 181 -16.02 -14.64 17.27
N LEU A 182 -15.54 -14.46 16.03
CA LEU A 182 -16.32 -13.93 14.92
C LEU A 182 -17.00 -14.99 14.05
N ASN A 183 -16.58 -16.26 14.13
CA ASN A 183 -17.29 -17.32 13.43
C ASN A 183 -18.54 -17.67 14.25
N PRO A 184 -19.76 -17.43 13.74
CA PRO A 184 -20.95 -17.94 14.42
C PRO A 184 -20.73 -19.45 14.56
N LEU A 185 -20.94 -19.97 15.77
CA LEU A 185 -20.86 -21.40 16.09
C LEU A 185 -21.39 -22.20 14.89
N PRO A 186 -20.68 -23.25 14.43
CA PRO A 186 -21.14 -24.04 13.31
C PRO A 186 -22.58 -24.46 13.63
N THR A 187 -23.52 -23.88 12.90
CA THR A 187 -24.90 -24.31 12.91
C THR A 187 -24.86 -25.75 12.44
N LEU A 188 -25.11 -26.67 13.39
CA LEU A 188 -25.38 -28.08 13.12
C LEU A 188 -26.47 -28.20 12.05
#